data_AF-A0A4R7FCC0-F1
#
_entry.id   AF-A0A4R7FCC0-F1
#
_cell.length_a   1.000
_cell.length_b   1.000
_cell.length_c   1.000
_cell.angle_alpha   90.00
_cell.angle_beta   90.00
_cell.angle_gamma   90.00
#
_symmetry.space_group_name_H-M   'P 1'
#
loop_
_entity.id
_entity.type
_entity.pdbx_description
1 polymer ?
#
loop_
_entity_poly.entity_id
_entity_poly.type
_entity_poly.pdbx_seq_one_letter_code
_entity_poly.pdbx_strand_id
1 'polypeptide(L)'
;MTTTQSAGKAATAKVKKPARKSTTKPKTKAALQREWFARAGALDEFMAYVCAGGHLNGFCKLHGFSYTGMLEFIHADSSRSEMYARARQERADLLADEIVEIADEECTTVKASKHGSADDGEGETEVVFDAVAVARNKLRVDARKWVASKLKPRVYGDKLELSGEIGTPTKLSDDQLLERLQRFGVNLPGIVPKAEGDQ
;
A
#
# COMPACT_ATOMS: atom_id res chain seq x y z
N MET A 1 -68.92 3.96 -70.89
CA MET A 1 -67.54 4.22 -71.35
C MET A 1 -66.86 5.09 -70.29
N THR A 2 -65.66 4.64 -69.86
CA THR A 2 -64.53 5.42 -69.29
C THR A 2 -64.73 6.28 -68.03
N THR A 3 -64.22 5.74 -66.92
CA THR A 3 -63.28 6.30 -65.91
C THR A 3 -63.07 7.82 -65.83
N THR A 4 -63.21 8.39 -64.61
CA THR A 4 -62.24 9.35 -64.00
C THR A 4 -62.30 9.30 -62.46
N GLN A 5 -61.11 9.34 -61.86
CA GLN A 5 -60.72 9.31 -60.44
C GLN A 5 -61.41 10.29 -59.49
N SER A 6 -61.50 9.91 -58.20
CA SER A 6 -61.41 10.84 -57.08
C SER A 6 -60.55 10.23 -55.96
N ALA A 7 -59.51 10.96 -55.57
CA ALA A 7 -58.49 10.55 -54.61
C ALA A 7 -58.93 10.83 -53.16
N GLY A 8 -58.89 9.80 -52.31
CA GLY A 8 -59.10 9.92 -50.87
C GLY A 8 -57.85 10.43 -50.15
N LYS A 9 -58.00 11.47 -49.32
CA LYS A 9 -56.99 11.90 -48.34
C LYS A 9 -57.31 11.29 -46.97
N ALA A 10 -56.41 10.44 -46.48
CA ALA A 10 -56.45 9.87 -45.14
C ALA A 10 -55.91 10.86 -44.09
N ALA A 11 -56.67 11.06 -43.01
CA ALA A 11 -56.26 11.82 -41.84
C ALA A 11 -55.34 10.95 -40.94
N THR A 12 -54.16 11.46 -40.59
CA THR A 12 -53.22 10.78 -39.69
C THR A 12 -53.42 11.23 -38.24
N ALA A 13 -53.78 10.28 -37.38
CA ALA A 13 -53.86 10.45 -35.93
C ALA A 13 -52.45 10.58 -35.32
N LYS A 14 -52.23 11.61 -34.49
CA LYS A 14 -50.97 11.84 -33.77
C LYS A 14 -50.81 10.83 -32.63
N VAL A 15 -49.84 9.93 -32.75
CA VAL A 15 -49.39 9.06 -31.66
C VAL A 15 -48.53 9.85 -30.66
N LYS A 16 -48.92 9.82 -29.39
CA LYS A 16 -48.23 10.47 -28.25
C LYS A 16 -47.02 9.63 -27.86
N LYS A 17 -45.79 10.18 -27.98
CA LYS A 17 -44.53 9.51 -27.56
C LYS A 17 -44.47 9.33 -26.04
N PRO A 18 -43.90 8.22 -25.52
CA PRO A 18 -43.78 7.99 -24.08
C PRO A 18 -42.70 8.89 -23.45
N ALA A 19 -42.90 9.23 -22.17
CA ALA A 19 -42.08 10.15 -21.41
C ALA A 19 -40.64 9.65 -21.23
N ARG A 20 -39.67 10.54 -21.51
CA ARG A 20 -38.23 10.32 -21.35
C ARG A 20 -37.89 10.22 -19.86
N LYS A 21 -37.44 9.06 -19.38
CA LYS A 21 -36.82 8.92 -18.04
C LYS A 21 -35.66 9.91 -17.94
N SER A 22 -35.67 10.77 -16.91
CA SER A 22 -34.63 11.77 -16.70
C SER A 22 -33.31 11.08 -16.33
N THR A 23 -32.38 11.03 -17.26
CA THR A 23 -31.00 10.60 -16.99
C THR A 23 -30.27 11.75 -16.30
N THR A 24 -30.20 11.75 -14.97
CA THR A 24 -29.27 12.63 -14.25
C THR A 24 -27.85 12.33 -14.74
N LYS A 25 -27.16 13.34 -15.28
CA LYS A 25 -25.78 13.21 -15.75
C LYS A 25 -24.88 12.71 -14.60
N PRO A 26 -23.90 11.83 -14.87
CA PRO A 26 -22.98 11.37 -13.84
C PRO A 26 -22.25 12.57 -13.23
N LYS A 27 -22.18 12.62 -11.89
CA LYS A 27 -21.49 13.67 -11.15
C LYS A 27 -20.01 13.68 -11.52
N THR A 28 -19.40 14.87 -11.57
CA THR A 28 -17.96 15.00 -11.81
C THR A 28 -17.16 14.54 -10.59
N LYS A 29 -15.90 14.10 -10.80
CA LYS A 29 -15.00 13.64 -9.72
C LYS A 29 -14.87 14.66 -8.58
N ALA A 30 -14.72 15.94 -8.93
CA ALA A 30 -14.61 17.03 -7.96
C ALA A 30 -15.91 17.26 -7.16
N ALA A 31 -17.08 17.04 -7.76
CA ALA A 31 -18.36 17.16 -7.05
C ALA A 31 -18.52 16.03 -6.01
N LEU A 32 -18.15 14.80 -6.38
CA LEU A 32 -18.16 13.64 -5.47
C LEU A 32 -17.19 13.86 -4.29
N GLN A 33 -15.99 14.38 -4.56
CA GLN A 33 -15.02 14.69 -3.50
C GLN A 33 -15.56 15.73 -2.52
N ARG A 34 -16.14 16.83 -3.00
CA ARG A 34 -16.69 17.89 -2.12
C ARG A 34 -17.84 17.39 -1.26
N GLU A 35 -18.73 16.59 -1.83
CA GLU A 35 -19.83 15.96 -1.11
C GLU A 35 -19.32 15.02 -0.03
N TRP A 36 -18.29 14.23 -0.33
CA TRP A 36 -17.67 13.33 0.64
C TRP A 36 -16.92 14.10 1.74
N PHE A 37 -16.18 15.15 1.40
CA PHE A 37 -15.46 16.00 2.37
C PHE A 37 -16.40 16.72 3.35
N ALA A 38 -17.63 17.03 2.93
CA ALA A 38 -18.63 17.67 3.77
C ALA A 38 -19.38 16.69 4.67
N ARG A 39 -19.26 15.38 4.44
CA ARG A 39 -19.98 14.36 5.20
C ARG A 39 -19.28 14.08 6.54
N ALA A 40 -20.05 14.14 7.63
CA ALA A 40 -19.57 13.75 8.96
C ALA A 40 -19.19 12.25 8.99
N GLY A 41 -18.07 11.92 9.63
CA GLY A 41 -17.55 10.55 9.72
C GLY A 41 -16.91 10.01 8.44
N ALA A 42 -16.83 10.81 7.37
CA ALA A 42 -16.18 10.39 6.13
C ALA A 42 -14.69 10.08 6.33
N LEU A 43 -14.01 10.92 7.11
CA LEU A 43 -12.61 10.71 7.43
C LEU A 43 -12.39 9.40 8.19
N ASP A 44 -13.25 9.07 9.15
CA ASP A 44 -13.14 7.86 9.96
C ASP A 44 -13.28 6.60 9.10
N GLU A 45 -14.20 6.60 8.13
CA GLU A 45 -14.33 5.53 7.14
C GLU A 45 -13.05 5.36 6.31
N PHE A 46 -12.44 6.47 5.88
CA PHE A 46 -11.15 6.42 5.18
C PHE A 46 -10.02 5.88 6.07
N MET A 47 -9.95 6.30 7.34
CA MET A 47 -8.95 5.81 8.28
C MET A 47 -9.13 4.32 8.53
N ALA A 48 -10.36 3.85 8.77
CA ALA A 48 -10.66 2.43 8.93
C ALA A 48 -10.25 1.61 7.70
N TYR A 49 -10.48 2.12 6.48
CA TYR A 49 -10.02 1.48 5.25
C TYR A 49 -8.48 1.38 5.17
N VAL A 50 -7.76 2.43 5.60
CA VAL A 50 -6.29 2.40 5.64
C VAL A 50 -5.77 1.42 6.68
N CYS A 51 -6.36 1.41 7.87
CA CYS A 51 -6.01 0.46 8.94
C CYS A 51 -6.23 -0.99 8.50
N ALA A 52 -7.29 -1.25 7.72
CA ALA A 52 -7.60 -2.56 7.13
C ALA A 52 -6.69 -2.94 5.93
N GLY A 53 -5.50 -2.35 5.77
CA GLY A 53 -4.54 -2.70 4.73
C GLY A 53 -4.67 -1.87 3.44
N GLY A 54 -5.76 -1.12 3.30
CA GLY A 54 -6.03 -0.24 2.18
C GLY A 54 -5.00 0.88 2.02
N HIS A 55 -4.84 1.38 0.81
CA HIS A 55 -3.94 2.50 0.51
C HIS A 55 -4.68 3.64 -0.17
N LEU A 56 -4.16 4.86 -0.02
CA LEU A 56 -4.77 6.09 -0.51
C LEU A 56 -5.18 6.01 -2.00
N ASN A 57 -4.31 5.50 -2.87
CA ASN A 57 -4.64 5.36 -4.29
C ASN A 57 -5.80 4.40 -4.54
N GLY A 58 -5.87 3.29 -3.80
CA GLY A 58 -6.97 2.32 -3.89
C GLY A 58 -8.30 2.96 -3.49
N PHE A 59 -8.31 3.71 -2.38
CA PHE A 59 -9.49 4.46 -1.94
C PHE A 59 -9.91 5.50 -2.98
N CYS A 60 -8.96 6.27 -3.50
CA CYS A 60 -9.25 7.28 -4.52
C CYS A 60 -9.82 6.65 -5.80
N LYS A 61 -9.33 5.48 -6.21
CA LYS A 61 -9.90 4.76 -7.37
C LYS A 61 -11.32 4.27 -7.11
N LEU A 62 -11.58 3.71 -5.93
CA LEU A 62 -12.90 3.20 -5.54
C LEU A 62 -13.98 4.30 -5.58
N HIS A 63 -13.65 5.48 -5.07
CA HIS A 63 -14.60 6.60 -4.98
C HIS A 63 -14.51 7.58 -6.17
N GLY A 64 -13.60 7.35 -7.12
CA GLY A 64 -13.39 8.23 -8.27
C GLY A 64 -12.75 9.58 -7.91
N PHE A 65 -12.00 9.65 -6.82
CA PHE A 65 -11.35 10.84 -6.32
C PHE A 65 -9.99 11.10 -7.00
N SER A 66 -9.55 12.36 -7.00
CA SER A 66 -8.17 12.70 -7.34
C SER A 66 -7.23 12.39 -6.17
N TYR A 67 -6.10 11.77 -6.45
CA TYR A 67 -5.06 11.48 -5.46
C TYR A 67 -4.56 12.76 -4.78
N THR A 68 -4.24 13.80 -5.57
CA THR A 68 -3.75 15.08 -5.05
C THR A 68 -4.80 15.77 -4.18
N GLY A 69 -6.06 15.80 -4.63
CA GLY A 69 -7.14 16.45 -3.88
C GLY A 69 -7.42 15.78 -2.52
N MET A 70 -7.25 14.45 -2.43
CA MET A 70 -7.37 13.76 -1.14
C MET A 70 -6.19 14.07 -0.21
N LEU A 71 -4.96 14.16 -0.73
CA LEU A 71 -3.80 14.59 0.05
C LEU A 71 -3.94 16.03 0.56
N GLU A 72 -4.36 16.95 -0.30
CA GLU A 72 -4.61 18.34 0.08
C GLU A 72 -5.64 18.43 1.21
N PHE A 73 -6.73 17.64 1.13
CA PHE A 73 -7.74 17.58 2.18
C PHE A 73 -7.21 17.06 3.53
N ILE A 74 -6.30 16.08 3.52
CA ILE A 74 -5.66 15.53 4.72
C ILE A 74 -4.66 16.53 5.30
N HIS A 75 -3.86 17.19 4.46
CA HIS A 75 -2.82 18.14 4.91
C HIS A 75 -3.35 19.51 5.32
N ALA A 76 -4.58 19.86 4.91
CA ALA A 76 -5.22 21.12 5.29
C ALA A 76 -5.50 21.23 6.80
N ASP A 77 -5.49 20.12 7.54
CA ASP A 77 -5.80 20.07 8.97
C ASP A 77 -4.83 19.13 9.69
N SER A 78 -4.12 19.65 10.71
CA SER A 78 -3.14 18.89 11.48
C SER A 78 -3.73 17.63 12.10
N SER A 79 -4.96 17.71 12.61
CA SER A 79 -5.63 16.58 13.25
C SER A 79 -5.82 15.43 12.25
N ARG A 80 -6.22 15.74 11.01
CA ARG A 80 -6.41 14.73 9.95
C ARG A 80 -5.08 14.12 9.51
N SER A 81 -4.05 14.95 9.42
CA SER A 81 -2.69 14.49 9.09
C SER A 81 -2.16 13.52 10.15
N GLU A 82 -2.36 13.84 11.43
CA GLU A 82 -1.98 12.98 12.55
C GLU A 82 -2.77 11.67 12.59
N MET A 83 -4.09 11.73 12.40
CA MET A 83 -4.93 10.52 12.26
C MET A 83 -4.45 9.64 11.10
N TYR A 84 -4.15 10.24 9.95
CA TYR A 84 -3.64 9.51 8.79
C TYR A 84 -2.25 8.91 9.03
N ALA A 85 -1.40 9.59 9.80
CA ALA A 85 -0.09 9.07 10.18
C ALA A 85 -0.23 7.85 11.12
N ARG A 86 -1.14 7.90 12.09
CA ARG A 86 -1.44 6.77 12.99
C ARG A 86 -2.06 5.59 12.25
N ALA A 87 -3.06 5.84 11.39
CA ALA A 87 -3.66 4.80 10.55
C ALA A 87 -2.61 4.11 9.65
N ARG A 88 -1.63 4.86 9.15
CA ARG A 88 -0.49 4.29 8.41
C ARG A 88 0.43 3.43 9.28
N GLN A 89 0.57 3.72 10.57
CA GLN A 89 1.34 2.88 11.49
C GLN A 89 0.59 1.59 11.81
N GLU A 90 -0.71 1.65 12.08
CA GLU A 90 -1.56 0.46 12.30
C GLU A 90 -1.61 -0.43 11.06
N ARG A 91 -1.70 0.18 9.87
CA ARG A 91 -1.58 -0.54 8.60
C ARG A 91 -0.27 -1.32 8.50
N ALA A 92 0.83 -0.80 9.04
CA ALA A 92 2.11 -1.50 9.02
C ALA A 92 2.05 -2.80 9.84
N ASP A 93 1.36 -2.78 10.97
CA ASP A 93 1.17 -3.94 11.83
C ASP A 93 0.31 -5.00 11.10
N LEU A 94 -0.81 -4.61 10.48
CA LEU A 94 -1.62 -5.53 9.67
C LEU A 94 -0.85 -6.15 8.50
N LEU A 95 -0.07 -5.34 7.77
CA LEU A 95 0.74 -5.84 6.65
C LEU A 95 1.81 -6.83 7.12
N ALA A 96 2.27 -6.73 8.37
CA ALA A 96 3.18 -7.68 8.97
C ALA A 96 2.48 -9.01 9.28
N ASP A 97 1.27 -8.97 9.82
CA ASP A 97 0.47 -10.16 10.11
C ASP A 97 0.07 -10.91 8.83
N GLU A 98 -0.35 -10.20 7.78
CA GLU A 98 -0.71 -10.78 6.47
C GLU A 98 0.47 -11.50 5.79
N ILE A 99 1.73 -11.20 6.14
CA ILE A 99 2.89 -11.87 5.53
C ILE A 99 2.86 -13.37 5.84
N VAL A 100 2.48 -13.75 7.07
CA VAL A 100 2.43 -15.15 7.49
C VAL A 100 1.35 -15.88 6.68
N GLU A 101 0.15 -15.29 6.57
CA GLU A 101 -0.95 -15.86 5.78
C GLU A 101 -0.57 -16.05 4.30
N ILE A 102 0.15 -15.10 3.69
CA ILE A 102 0.60 -15.22 2.29
C ILE A 102 1.72 -16.23 2.12
N ALA A 103 2.56 -16.40 3.14
CA ALA A 103 3.62 -17.40 3.14
C ALA A 103 3.05 -18.83 3.26
N ASP A 104 1.98 -18.98 4.03
CA ASP A 104 1.28 -20.25 4.27
C ASP A 104 0.23 -20.55 3.18
N GLU A 105 -0.08 -19.59 2.29
CA GLU A 105 -1.01 -19.79 1.16
C GLU A 105 -0.47 -20.92 0.26
N GLU A 106 -1.07 -22.11 0.40
CA GLU A 106 -0.74 -23.27 -0.44
C GLU A 106 -1.01 -22.92 -1.90
N CYS A 107 0.05 -22.98 -2.72
CA CYS A 107 -0.06 -22.78 -4.15
C CYS A 107 -1.02 -23.81 -4.74
N THR A 108 -2.23 -23.37 -5.07
CA THR A 108 -3.33 -24.15 -5.66
C THR A 108 -2.79 -25.21 -6.62
N THR A 109 -3.04 -26.47 -6.29
CA THR A 109 -2.81 -27.60 -7.17
C THR A 109 -3.67 -27.46 -8.42
N VAL A 110 -3.03 -27.10 -9.53
CA VAL A 110 -3.70 -27.18 -10.83
C VAL A 110 -3.73 -28.66 -11.18
N LYS A 111 -4.92 -29.29 -11.12
CA LYS A 111 -5.14 -30.61 -11.72
C LYS A 111 -4.90 -30.46 -13.22
N ALA A 112 -3.67 -30.69 -13.67
CA ALA A 112 -3.36 -30.72 -15.08
C ALA A 112 -3.91 -32.04 -15.65
N SER A 113 -4.98 -31.98 -16.43
CA SER A 113 -5.24 -33.03 -17.41
C SER A 113 -4.09 -32.97 -18.41
N LYS A 114 -3.02 -33.74 -18.17
CA LYS A 114 -1.97 -33.92 -19.16
C LYS A 114 -2.63 -34.50 -20.41
N HIS A 115 -2.22 -33.97 -21.56
CA HIS A 115 -2.63 -34.29 -22.93
C HIS A 115 -3.59 -35.46 -23.11
N GLY A 116 -4.69 -35.20 -23.84
CA GLY A 116 -5.51 -36.25 -24.42
C GLY A 116 -4.66 -37.32 -25.11
N SER A 117 -4.57 -38.46 -24.46
CA SER A 117 -4.24 -39.77 -25.00
C SER A 117 -4.85 -40.74 -24.01
N ALA A 118 -5.68 -41.61 -24.56
CA ALA A 118 -6.63 -42.46 -23.87
C ALA A 118 -6.00 -43.36 -22.81
N ASP A 119 -6.83 -43.60 -21.79
CA ASP A 119 -6.98 -44.86 -21.06
C ASP A 119 -5.74 -45.36 -20.31
N ASP A 120 -5.68 -45.06 -19.02
CA ASP A 120 -5.40 -46.06 -17.99
C ASP A 120 -5.86 -45.48 -16.63
N GLY A 121 -6.77 -46.20 -15.99
CA GLY A 121 -7.37 -45.81 -14.72
C GLY A 121 -6.35 -45.83 -13.60
N GLU A 122 -5.91 -44.66 -13.17
CA GLU A 122 -5.85 -44.20 -11.78
C GLU A 122 -5.38 -42.73 -11.83
N GLY A 123 -6.27 -41.82 -11.43
CA GLY A 123 -6.04 -40.38 -11.51
C GLY A 123 -4.95 -39.94 -10.54
N GLU A 124 -3.70 -40.05 -10.97
CA GLU A 124 -2.56 -39.46 -10.30
C GLU A 124 -2.80 -37.94 -10.18
N THR A 125 -3.01 -37.50 -8.95
CA THR A 125 -3.22 -36.09 -8.63
C THR A 125 -1.84 -35.48 -8.46
N GLU A 126 -1.18 -35.18 -9.58
CA GLU A 126 0.11 -34.50 -9.52
C GLU A 126 -0.10 -33.10 -8.95
N VAL A 127 0.50 -32.87 -7.77
CA VAL A 127 0.59 -31.55 -7.14
C VAL A 127 1.57 -30.71 -7.95
N VAL A 128 1.09 -30.09 -9.04
CA VAL A 128 1.92 -29.15 -9.82
C VAL A 128 2.05 -27.86 -9.01
N PHE A 129 3.19 -27.68 -8.36
CA PHE A 129 3.57 -26.41 -7.76
C PHE A 129 3.79 -25.38 -8.89
N ASP A 130 2.93 -24.36 -8.98
CA ASP A 130 3.11 -23.27 -9.92
C ASP A 130 4.23 -22.34 -9.43
N ALA A 131 5.39 -22.42 -10.10
CA ALA A 131 6.53 -21.56 -9.83
C ALA A 131 6.19 -20.06 -9.94
N VAL A 132 5.21 -19.68 -10.77
CA VAL A 132 4.74 -18.30 -10.90
C VAL A 132 3.98 -17.86 -9.65
N ALA A 133 3.15 -18.73 -9.08
CA ALA A 133 2.43 -18.45 -7.84
C ALA A 133 3.39 -18.29 -6.65
N VAL A 134 4.41 -19.15 -6.55
CA VAL A 134 5.47 -19.01 -5.53
C VAL A 134 6.22 -17.68 -5.69
N ALA A 135 6.62 -17.33 -6.92
CA ALA A 135 7.29 -16.06 -7.20
C ALA A 135 6.40 -14.85 -6.87
N ARG A 136 5.11 -14.91 -7.21
CA ARG A 136 4.12 -13.88 -6.87
C ARG A 136 3.99 -13.71 -5.36
N ASN A 137 3.88 -14.80 -4.59
CA ASN A 137 3.76 -14.74 -3.14
C ASN A 137 5.04 -14.19 -2.50
N LYS A 138 6.22 -14.60 -2.99
CA LYS A 138 7.49 -14.02 -2.58
C LYS A 138 7.53 -12.50 -2.82
N LEU A 139 7.13 -12.04 -4.00
CA LEU A 139 7.07 -10.59 -4.32
C LEU A 139 6.06 -9.84 -3.42
N ARG A 140 4.91 -10.45 -3.10
CA ARG A 140 3.91 -9.88 -2.18
C ARG A 140 4.48 -9.73 -0.77
N VAL A 141 5.20 -10.73 -0.28
CA VAL A 141 5.86 -10.71 1.04
C VAL A 141 6.96 -9.65 1.07
N ASP A 142 7.82 -9.61 0.05
CA ASP A 142 8.91 -8.63 -0.02
C ASP A 142 8.40 -7.18 -0.09
N ALA A 143 7.37 -6.93 -0.90
CA ALA A 143 6.73 -5.62 -0.96
C ALA A 143 6.12 -5.20 0.39
N ARG A 144 5.46 -6.12 1.11
CA ARG A 144 4.89 -5.85 2.43
C ARG A 144 5.95 -5.57 3.49
N LYS A 145 7.02 -6.36 3.55
CA LYS A 145 8.18 -6.12 4.43
C LYS A 145 8.76 -4.73 4.19
N TRP A 146 8.97 -4.36 2.92
CA TRP A 146 9.51 -3.06 2.56
C TRP A 146 8.60 -1.91 3.02
N VAL A 147 7.29 -2.03 2.78
CA VAL A 147 6.32 -1.02 3.22
C VAL A 147 6.26 -0.93 4.74
N ALA A 148 6.18 -2.05 5.46
CA ALA A 148 6.14 -2.07 6.92
C ALA A 148 7.40 -1.43 7.54
N SER A 149 8.59 -1.72 6.98
CA SER A 149 9.86 -1.12 7.37
C SER A 149 9.86 0.41 7.21
N LYS A 150 9.24 0.95 6.15
CA LYS A 150 9.14 2.41 5.94
C LYS A 150 8.06 3.08 6.77
N LEU A 151 6.95 2.40 7.06
CA LEU A 151 5.85 2.97 7.85
C LEU A 151 6.16 2.98 9.35
N LYS A 152 6.89 1.98 9.86
CA LYS A 152 7.25 1.85 11.27
C LYS A 152 8.72 1.42 11.42
N PRO A 153 9.68 2.30 11.08
CA PRO A 153 11.11 1.97 11.06
C PRO A 153 11.67 1.56 12.43
N ARG A 154 11.03 1.98 13.53
CA ARG A 154 11.45 1.60 14.87
C ARG A 154 11.19 0.12 15.20
N VAL A 155 10.16 -0.49 14.61
CA VAL A 155 9.75 -1.87 14.93
C VAL A 155 10.14 -2.82 13.80
N TYR A 156 9.86 -2.45 12.54
CA TYR A 156 10.11 -3.28 11.36
C TYR A 156 11.31 -2.81 10.53
N GLY A 157 12.04 -1.80 11.00
CA GLY A 157 13.26 -1.35 10.32
C GLY A 157 14.39 -2.34 10.49
N ASP A 158 15.29 -2.36 9.50
CA ASP A 158 16.50 -3.16 9.57
C ASP A 158 17.39 -2.63 10.70
N LYS A 159 17.65 -3.49 11.69
CA LYS A 159 18.61 -3.20 12.75
C LYS A 159 20.01 -3.33 12.18
N LEU A 160 20.59 -2.20 11.81
CA LEU A 160 22.01 -2.14 11.48
C LEU A 160 22.82 -2.13 12.77
N GLU A 161 23.33 -3.29 13.17
CA GLU A 161 24.43 -3.35 14.11
C GLU A 161 25.70 -2.92 13.36
N LEU A 162 26.01 -1.63 13.42
CA LEU A 162 27.39 -1.20 13.15
C LEU A 162 28.23 -1.66 14.33
N SER A 163 28.77 -2.88 14.26
CA SER A 163 29.94 -3.26 15.04
C SER A 163 31.08 -2.36 14.54
N GLY A 164 31.12 -1.15 15.08
CA GLY A 164 32.19 -0.21 14.86
C GLY A 164 33.46 -0.73 15.53
N GLU A 165 34.10 -1.74 14.93
CA GLU A 165 35.49 -1.51 14.57
C GLU A 165 35.45 -0.39 13.52
N ILE A 166 35.20 0.83 14.00
CA ILE A 166 35.62 2.01 13.27
C ILE A 166 37.10 1.71 13.09
N GLY A 167 37.51 1.52 11.84
CA GLY A 167 38.91 1.64 11.46
C GLY A 167 39.33 3.07 11.74
N THR A 168 39.29 3.49 13.00
CA THR A 168 40.15 4.52 13.46
C THR A 168 41.54 3.97 13.16
N PRO A 169 42.44 4.75 12.54
CA PRO A 169 43.86 4.46 12.63
C PRO A 169 44.37 4.68 14.06
N THR A 170 43.59 4.26 15.07
CA THR A 170 43.94 4.32 16.48
C THR A 170 43.69 2.95 17.11
N LYS A 171 44.38 1.92 16.59
CA LYS A 171 45.20 1.07 17.47
C LYS A 171 46.44 1.87 17.93
N LEU A 172 46.24 3.12 18.30
CA LEU A 172 47.25 3.93 18.96
C LEU A 172 46.92 3.75 20.42
N SER A 173 47.89 3.29 21.20
CA SER A 173 47.72 3.27 22.66
C SER A 173 47.41 4.69 23.14
N ASP A 174 46.73 4.80 24.27
CA ASP A 174 46.38 6.09 24.86
C ASP A 174 47.62 7.02 24.98
N ASP A 175 48.80 6.44 25.19
CA ASP A 175 50.10 7.14 25.19
C ASP A 175 50.44 7.81 23.85
N GLN A 176 50.20 7.13 22.72
CA GLN A 176 50.48 7.64 21.38
C GLN A 176 49.48 8.74 20.97
N LEU A 177 48.26 8.70 21.51
CA LEU A 177 47.28 9.76 21.37
C LEU A 177 47.70 11.00 22.18
N LEU A 178 48.16 10.81 23.40
CA LEU A 178 48.64 11.88 24.28
C LEU A 178 49.85 12.62 23.68
N GLU A 179 50.83 11.91 23.12
CA GLU A 179 51.98 12.54 22.46
C GLU A 179 51.56 13.40 21.25
N ARG A 180 50.58 12.92 20.47
CA ARG A 180 50.02 13.68 19.34
C ARG A 180 49.33 14.95 19.81
N LEU A 181 48.54 14.89 20.88
CA LEU A 181 47.86 16.06 21.46
C LEU A 181 48.86 17.10 21.99
N GLN A 182 49.95 16.65 22.61
CA GLN A 182 51.05 17.52 23.05
C GLN A 182 51.72 18.24 21.87
N ARG A 183 51.91 17.57 20.73
CA ARG A 183 52.43 18.22 19.50
C ARG A 183 51.52 19.32 18.96
N PHE A 184 50.21 19.22 19.20
CA PHE A 184 49.24 20.26 18.84
C PHE A 184 49.02 21.31 19.93
N GLY A 185 49.83 21.30 21.00
CA GLY A 185 49.81 22.32 22.05
C GLY A 185 48.67 22.19 23.06
N VAL A 186 47.94 21.07 23.06
CA VAL A 186 46.88 20.77 24.04
C VAL A 186 47.50 19.97 25.19
N ASN A 187 47.81 20.64 26.30
CA ASN A 187 48.32 19.98 27.50
C ASN A 187 47.15 19.66 28.45
N LEU A 188 46.71 18.41 28.47
CA LEU A 188 45.73 17.93 29.45
C LEU A 188 46.48 17.49 30.71
N PRO A 189 46.28 18.13 31.88
CA PRO A 189 46.76 17.58 33.15
C PRO A 189 46.05 16.23 33.36
N GLY A 190 46.83 15.17 33.54
CA GLY A 190 46.38 13.78 33.47
C GLY A 190 45.02 13.53 34.11
N ILE A 191 44.07 13.06 33.30
CA ILE A 191 42.86 12.43 33.81
C ILE A 191 43.29 11.10 34.40
N VAL A 192 43.41 11.08 35.73
CA VAL A 192 43.62 9.85 36.49
C VAL A 192 42.38 8.98 36.26
N PRO A 193 42.52 7.72 35.80
CA PRO A 193 41.38 6.81 35.77
C PRO A 193 40.85 6.68 37.19
N LYS A 194 39.55 6.93 37.38
CA LYS A 194 38.88 6.64 38.65
C LYS A 194 38.97 5.13 38.83
N ALA A 195 39.93 4.69 39.65
CA ALA A 195 40.08 3.29 40.01
C ALA A 195 38.70 2.80 40.50
N GLU A 196 38.13 1.83 39.79
CA GLU A 196 37.05 1.03 40.33
C GLU A 196 37.60 0.39 41.61
N GLY A 197 37.01 0.80 42.73
CA GLY A 197 37.28 0.21 44.02
C GLY A 197 36.83 -1.24 44.00
N ASP A 198 37.75 -2.08 44.44
CA ASP A 198 37.56 -3.44 44.92
C ASP A 198 36.40 -3.47 45.95
N GLN A 199 35.29 -4.16 45.59
CA GLN A 199 34.35 -4.85 46.48
C GLN A 199 33.26 -5.59 45.69
#